data_AF-A0A848BCJ7-F1
#
_entry.id   AF-A0A848BCJ7-F1
#
_cell.length_a   1.000
_cell.length_b   1.000
_cell.length_c   1.000
_cell.angle_alpha   90.00
_cell.angle_beta   90.00
_cell.angle_gamma   90.00
#
_symmetry.space_group_name_H-M   'P 1'
#
loop_
_entity.id
_entity.type
_entity.pdbx_description
1 polymer ?
#
loop_
_entity_poly.entity_id
_entity_poly.type
_entity_poly.pdbx_seq_one_letter_code
_entity_poly.pdbx_strand_id
1 'polypeptide(L)'
;MPKVTREDIPNWFQKKTGFDVDIEELKKAAELDRIACADEPMKLMRDLWGITPRDLEHLLGAPARTVEQWFYAKPSRPASWVVRLIVEKCAALHEGRRSLPR
;
A
#
# COMPACT_ATOMS: atom_id res chain seq x y z
N MET A 1 12.01 0.51 20.22
CA MET A 1 10.66 0.75 19.68
C MET A 1 9.67 0.70 20.84
N PRO A 2 8.82 1.70 21.05
CA PRO A 2 7.81 1.60 22.10
C PRO A 2 6.78 0.55 21.67
N LYS A 3 6.60 -0.47 22.50
CA LYS A 3 5.56 -1.48 22.32
C LYS A 3 4.25 -0.83 22.71
N VAL A 4 3.32 -0.71 21.77
CA VAL A 4 1.92 -0.36 22.08
C VAL A 4 1.39 -1.48 22.99
N THR A 5 0.95 -1.10 24.19
CA THR A 5 0.42 -1.99 25.20
C THR A 5 -1.10 -1.95 25.18
N ARG A 6 -1.73 -2.94 25.84
CA ARG A 6 -3.20 -3.03 25.94
C ARG A 6 -3.84 -1.76 26.52
N GLU A 7 -3.09 -1.03 27.34
CA GLU A 7 -3.53 0.20 28.01
C GLU A 7 -3.64 1.39 27.05
N ASP A 8 -2.97 1.34 25.89
CA ASP A 8 -2.95 2.41 24.89
C ASP A 8 -4.18 2.38 23.94
N ILE A 9 -5.00 1.32 24.01
CA ILE A 9 -6.17 1.14 23.13
C ILE A 9 -7.45 1.62 23.84
N PRO A 10 -8.21 2.58 23.30
CA PRO A 10 -9.43 3.08 23.92
C PRO A 10 -10.53 2.01 24.13
N ASN A 11 -11.17 2.01 25.31
CA ASN A 11 -12.20 1.04 25.70
C ASN A 11 -13.40 0.93 24.73
N TRP A 12 -13.76 2.00 24.02
CA TRP A 12 -14.84 1.96 23.03
C TRP A 12 -14.46 1.16 21.78
N PHE A 13 -13.16 1.15 21.43
CA PHE A 13 -12.61 0.37 20.33
C PHE A 13 -12.50 -1.12 20.74
N GLN A 14 -12.06 -1.37 21.97
CA GLN A 14 -11.99 -2.72 22.57
C GLN A 14 -13.35 -3.45 22.56
N LYS A 15 -14.46 -2.72 22.81
CA LYS A 15 -15.81 -3.29 22.84
C LYS A 15 -16.42 -3.56 21.46
N LYS A 16 -15.91 -2.90 20.40
CA LYS A 16 -16.50 -2.98 19.05
C LYS A 16 -15.88 -4.08 18.19
N THR A 17 -14.63 -4.46 18.46
CA THR A 17 -13.85 -5.39 17.60
C THR A 17 -13.70 -6.80 18.14
N GLY A 18 -14.22 -7.11 19.34
CA GLY A 18 -14.19 -8.47 19.89
C GLY A 18 -12.78 -9.03 20.17
N PHE A 19 -11.73 -8.19 20.15
CA PHE A 19 -10.33 -8.55 20.33
C PHE A 19 -9.72 -9.52 19.29
N ASP A 20 -10.37 -9.78 18.16
CA ASP A 20 -9.78 -10.61 17.10
C ASP A 20 -9.35 -9.74 15.92
N VAL A 21 -8.45 -8.80 16.19
CA VAL A 21 -7.81 -8.01 15.15
C VAL A 21 -6.35 -8.43 15.12
N ASP A 22 -5.98 -9.15 14.06
CA ASP A 22 -4.61 -9.58 13.86
C ASP A 22 -3.69 -8.34 13.80
N ILE A 23 -2.70 -8.31 14.70
CA ILE A 23 -1.72 -7.23 14.78
C ILE A 23 -0.94 -7.11 13.47
N GLU A 24 -0.70 -8.21 12.77
CA GLU A 24 -0.03 -8.21 11.47
C GLU A 24 -0.92 -7.60 10.38
N GLU A 25 -2.24 -7.85 10.42
CA GLU A 25 -3.20 -7.18 9.51
C GLU A 25 -3.25 -5.66 9.76
N LEU A 26 -3.23 -5.23 11.03
CA LEU A 26 -3.19 -3.81 11.38
C LEU A 26 -1.90 -3.14 10.90
N LYS A 27 -0.75 -3.79 11.08
CA LYS A 27 0.54 -3.29 10.60
C LYS A 27 0.54 -3.16 9.07
N LYS A 28 0.01 -4.16 8.37
CA LYS A 28 -0.14 -4.13 6.91
C LYS A 28 -1.03 -2.97 6.48
N ALA A 29 -2.21 -2.81 7.09
CA ALA A 29 -3.11 -1.71 6.78
C ALA A 29 -2.44 -0.33 7.00
N ALA A 30 -1.71 -0.16 8.10
CA ALA A 30 -0.96 1.06 8.38
C ALA A 30 0.16 1.33 7.36
N GLU A 31 0.87 0.29 6.91
CA GLU A 31 1.88 0.42 5.87
C GLU A 31 1.28 0.85 4.52
N LEU A 32 0.16 0.23 4.12
CA LEU A 32 -0.55 0.58 2.89
C LEU A 32 -1.07 2.03 2.92
N ASP A 33 -1.65 2.45 4.04
CA ASP A 33 -2.12 3.84 4.19
C ASP A 33 -0.97 4.85 4.15
N ARG A 34 0.17 4.54 4.81
CA ARG A 34 1.39 5.36 4.73
C ARG A 34 1.86 5.54 3.29
N ILE A 35 1.82 4.48 2.48
CA ILE A 35 2.23 4.56 1.07
C ILE A 35 1.22 5.37 0.26
N ALA A 36 -0.08 5.12 0.42
CA ALA A 36 -1.13 5.81 -0.33
C ALA A 36 -1.16 7.32 -0.04
N CYS A 37 -0.85 7.71 1.19
CA CYS A 37 -0.81 9.10 1.64
C CYS A 37 0.52 9.82 1.37
N ALA A 38 1.53 9.13 0.83
CA ALA A 38 2.80 9.76 0.49
C ALA A 38 2.64 10.82 -0.62
N ASP A 39 3.61 11.74 -0.72
CA ASP A 39 3.67 12.75 -1.79
C ASP A 39 3.90 12.08 -3.17
N GLU A 40 4.80 11.10 -3.22
CA GLU A 40 5.19 10.36 -4.42
C GLU A 40 4.93 8.83 -4.22
N PRO A 41 3.66 8.39 -4.15
CA PRO A 41 3.31 7.01 -3.77
C PRO A 41 3.86 5.97 -4.76
N MET A 42 3.88 6.29 -6.06
CA MET A 42 4.41 5.39 -7.09
C MET A 42 5.90 5.15 -6.95
N LYS A 43 6.65 6.21 -6.67
CA LYS A 43 8.09 6.15 -6.43
C LYS A 43 8.40 5.38 -5.14
N LEU A 44 7.63 5.60 -4.09
CA LEU A 44 7.78 4.87 -2.84
C LEU A 44 7.53 3.36 -3.02
N MET A 45 6.51 2.95 -3.77
CA MET A 45 6.29 1.53 -4.09
C MET A 45 7.43 0.94 -4.93
N ARG A 46 8.02 1.71 -5.85
CA ARG A 46 9.21 1.26 -6.59
C ARG A 46 10.37 0.99 -5.66
N ASP A 47 10.64 1.90 -4.74
CA ASP A 47 11.78 1.83 -3.84
C ASP A 47 11.60 0.69 -2.81
N LEU A 48 10.39 0.52 -2.28
CA LEU A 48 10.09 -0.52 -1.28
C LEU A 48 9.90 -1.91 -1.89
N TRP A 49 9.21 -2.02 -3.01
CA TRP A 49 8.70 -3.29 -3.53
C TRP A 49 9.25 -3.66 -4.91
N GLY A 50 10.06 -2.79 -5.53
CA GLY A 50 10.59 -3.00 -6.87
C GLY A 50 9.53 -2.91 -7.97
N ILE A 51 8.39 -2.28 -7.70
CA ILE A 51 7.30 -2.14 -8.67
C ILE A 51 7.71 -1.17 -9.78
N THR A 52 7.60 -1.63 -11.03
CA THR A 52 7.94 -0.84 -12.22
C THR A 52 6.68 -0.28 -12.90
N PRO A 53 6.80 0.75 -13.75
CA PRO A 53 5.67 1.20 -14.59
C PRO A 53 5.05 0.09 -15.42
N ARG A 54 5.87 -0.83 -15.95
CA ARG A 54 5.39 -1.99 -16.73
C ARG A 54 4.57 -2.98 -15.90
N ASP A 55 4.93 -3.17 -14.63
CA ASP A 55 4.13 -3.98 -13.71
C ASP A 55 2.73 -3.40 -13.54
N LEU A 56 2.65 -2.07 -13.37
CA LEU A 56 1.39 -1.35 -13.20
C LEU A 56 0.56 -1.28 -14.48
N GLU A 57 1.20 -1.12 -15.64
CA GLU A 57 0.55 -1.24 -16.94
C GLU A 57 -0.20 -2.58 -17.05
N HIS A 58 0.51 -3.69 -16.82
CA HIS A 58 -0.08 -5.02 -16.88
C HIS A 58 -1.15 -5.26 -15.79
N LEU A 59 -0.88 -4.79 -14.56
CA LEU A 59 -1.75 -5.01 -13.40
C LEU A 59 -3.08 -4.25 -13.50
N LEU A 60 -3.07 -3.07 -14.12
CA LEU A 60 -4.21 -2.18 -14.22
C LEU A 60 -4.88 -2.21 -15.59
N GLY A 61 -4.20 -2.70 -16.63
CA GLY A 61 -4.65 -2.55 -18.02
C GLY A 61 -4.68 -1.09 -18.48
N ALA A 62 -3.89 -0.23 -17.83
CA ALA A 62 -3.83 1.21 -18.12
C ALA A 62 -2.77 1.50 -19.20
N PRO A 63 -2.94 2.56 -20.03
CA PRO A 63 -1.93 2.91 -21.04
C PRO A 63 -0.56 3.19 -20.44
N ALA A 64 0.51 2.63 -21.03
CA ALA A 64 1.90 2.78 -20.57
C ALA A 64 2.27 4.25 -20.28
N ARG A 65 1.93 5.16 -21.20
CA ARG A 65 2.21 6.60 -21.06
C ARG A 65 1.56 7.21 -19.80
N THR A 66 0.33 6.80 -19.48
CA THR A 66 -0.38 7.28 -18.29
C THR A 66 0.32 6.79 -17.03
N VAL A 67 0.73 5.53 -17.00
CA VAL A 67 1.45 4.96 -15.86
C VAL A 67 2.83 5.62 -15.69
N GLU A 68 3.60 5.80 -16.77
CA GLU A 68 4.89 6.48 -16.72
C GLU A 68 4.77 7.91 -16.16
N GLN A 69 3.73 8.64 -16.55
CA GLN A 69 3.46 9.97 -16.01
C GLN A 69 3.25 9.96 -14.49
N TRP A 70 2.62 8.92 -13.93
CA TRP A 70 2.44 8.79 -12.48
C TRP A 70 3.76 8.59 -11.71
N PHE A 71 4.80 8.06 -12.36
CA PHE A 71 6.10 7.83 -11.74
C PHE A 71 7.05 9.03 -11.86
N TYR A 72 6.95 9.78 -12.95
CA TYR A 72 7.99 10.75 -13.32
C TYR A 72 7.50 12.20 -13.38
N ALA A 73 6.18 12.43 -13.47
CA ALA A 73 5.60 13.76 -13.55
C ALA A 73 4.71 14.05 -12.33
N LYS A 74 5.10 15.04 -11.52
CA LYS A 74 4.36 15.49 -10.32
C LYS A 74 2.88 15.88 -10.56
N PRO A 75 2.49 16.57 -11.66
CA PRO A 75 1.10 17.01 -11.81
C PRO A 75 0.12 15.91 -12.24
N SER A 76 0.61 14.73 -12.63
CA SER A 76 -0.23 13.64 -13.16
C SER A 76 -0.71 12.66 -12.09
N ARG A 77 -0.60 12.98 -10.79
CA ARG A 77 -1.01 12.07 -9.71
C ARG A 77 -2.46 11.58 -9.93
N PRO A 78 -2.73 10.27 -9.82
CA PRO A 78 -4.09 9.76 -9.87
C PRO A 78 -4.95 10.34 -8.74
N ALA A 79 -6.27 10.28 -8.90
CA ALA A 79 -7.18 10.56 -7.81
C ALA A 79 -6.86 9.67 -6.57
N SER A 80 -7.07 10.19 -5.37
CA SER A 80 -6.66 9.53 -4.12
C SER A 80 -7.21 8.11 -3.97
N TRP A 81 -8.46 7.88 -4.35
CA TRP A 81 -9.07 6.53 -4.33
C TRP A 81 -8.39 5.57 -5.32
N VAL A 82 -7.91 6.07 -6.47
CA VAL A 82 -7.16 5.28 -7.46
C VAL A 82 -5.79 4.91 -6.87
N VAL A 83 -5.13 5.84 -6.17
CA VAL A 83 -3.86 5.54 -5.49
C VAL A 83 -4.03 4.40 -4.49
N ARG A 84 -5.11 4.39 -3.70
CA ARG A 84 -5.38 3.29 -2.74
C ARG A 84 -5.55 1.95 -3.44
N LEU A 85 -6.39 1.90 -4.49
CA LEU A 85 -6.58 0.68 -5.29
C LEU A 85 -5.26 0.17 -5.88
N ILE A 86 -4.43 1.10 -6.38
CA ILE A 86 -3.12 0.77 -6.92
C ILE A 86 -2.22 0.15 -5.84
N VAL A 87 -2.13 0.78 -4.67
CA VAL A 87 -1.31 0.31 -3.55
C VAL A 87 -1.72 -1.09 -3.10
N GLU A 88 -3.03 -1.36 -2.97
CA GLU A 88 -3.56 -2.67 -2.61
C GLU A 88 -3.19 -3.75 -3.63
N LYS A 89 -3.36 -3.47 -4.93
CA LYS A 89 -3.00 -4.42 -6.00
C LYS A 89 -1.49 -4.68 -6.06
N CYS A 90 -0.69 -3.63 -5.90
CA CYS A 90 0.77 -3.76 -5.88
C CYS A 90 1.27 -4.54 -4.66
N ALA A 91 0.64 -4.38 -3.50
CA ALA A 91 0.95 -5.16 -2.30
C ALA A 91 0.69 -6.66 -2.53
N ALA A 92 -0.46 -7.00 -3.13
CA ALA A 92 -0.78 -8.39 -3.47
C ALA A 92 0.24 -8.98 -4.48
N LEU A 93 0.66 -8.20 -5.48
CA LEU A 93 1.71 -8.61 -6.43
C LEU A 93 3.05 -8.82 -5.72
N HIS A 94 3.44 -7.92 -4.82
CA HIS A 94 4.67 -8.02 -4.04
C HIS A 94 4.69 -9.29 -3.17
N GLU A 95 3.58 -9.59 -2.50
CA GLU A 95 3.43 -10.81 -1.69
C GLU A 95 3.53 -12.07 -2.56
N GLY A 96 2.89 -12.08 -3.73
CA GLY A 96 3.01 -13.17 -4.70
C GLY A 96 4.44 -13.39 -5.21
N ARG A 97 5.24 -12.31 -5.37
CA ARG A 97 6.67 -12.42 -5.74
C ARG A 97 7.52 -13.02 -4.62
N ARG A 98 7.16 -12.79 -3.36
CA ARG A 98 7.90 -13.30 -2.18
C ARG A 98 7.63 -14.77 -1.90
N SER A 99 6.47 -15.30 -2.32
CA SER A 99 6.10 -16.69 -2.10
C SER A 99 6.67 -17.66 -3.15
N LEU A 100 7.28 -17.15 -4.23
CA LEU A 100 7.95 -17.98 -5.22
C LEU A 100 9.33 -18.44 -4.71
N PRO A 101 9.68 -19.74 -4.80
CA PRO A 101 11.03 -20.20 -4.51
C PRO A 101 12.02 -19.56 -5.49
N ARG A 102 13.15 -19.05 -4.96
CA ARG A 102 14.21 -18.42 -5.75
C ARG A 102 14.98 -19.43 -6.60
#